data_AF-A0A9D8QQC8-F1
#
_entry.id   AF-A0A9D8QQC8-F1
#
_cell.length_a   1.000
_cell.length_b   1.000
_cell.length_c   1.000
_cell.angle_alpha   90.00
_cell.angle_beta   90.00
_cell.angle_gamma   90.00
#
_symmetry.space_group_name_H-M   'P 1'
#
loop_
_entity.id
_entity.type
_entity.pdbx_description
1 polymer ?
#
loop_
_entity_poly.entity_id
_entity_poly.type
_entity_poly.pdbx_seq_one_letter_code
_entity_poly.pdbx_strand_id
1 'polypeptide(L)' 'LTEARLEMIQQRGGDPFMEYSLPEAILKFRQGIGRLIRTQSDHGIVVVLDNRLLNKFYGNAFLNAVPRCAVEVI' A
#
# COMPACT_ATOMS: atom_id res chain seq x y z
N LEU A 1 -1.09 9.70 -19.39
CA LEU A 1 0.22 9.52 -18.72
C LEU A 1 0.33 8.16 -18.05
N THR A 2 -0.58 7.80 -17.15
CA THR A 2 -0.58 6.48 -16.49
C THR A 2 -0.66 5.33 -17.50
N GLU A 3 -1.61 5.37 -18.42
CA GLU A 3 -1.80 4.34 -19.46
C GLU A 3 -0.52 4.08 -20.28
N ALA A 4 0.08 5.12 -20.84
CA ALA A 4 1.36 5.02 -21.57
C ALA A 4 2.49 4.37 -20.73
N ARG A 5 2.51 4.60 -19.41
CA ARG A 5 3.49 3.99 -18.51
C ARG A 5 3.22 2.50 -18.27
N LEU A 6 1.95 2.11 -18.18
CA LEU A 6 1.55 0.71 -18.08
C LEU A 6 1.89 -0.05 -19.37
N GLU A 7 1.57 0.53 -20.53
CA GLU A 7 1.90 -0.03 -21.84
C GLU A 7 3.40 -0.24 -22.01
N MET A 8 4.23 0.74 -21.60
CA MET A 8 5.68 0.61 -21.65
C MET A 8 6.19 -0.56 -20.79
N ILE A 9 5.60 -0.79 -19.61
CA ILE A 9 5.95 -1.93 -18.75
C ILE A 9 5.56 -3.25 -19.43
N GLN A 10 4.39 -3.32 -20.06
CA GLN A 10 3.96 -4.51 -20.79
C GLN A 10 4.85 -4.79 -22.00
N GLN A 11 5.20 -3.77 -22.78
CA GLN A 11 6.02 -3.90 -24.00
C GLN A 11 7.41 -4.47 -23.70
N ARG A 12 7.97 -4.21 -22.52
CA ARG A 12 9.24 -4.81 -22.07
C ARG A 12 9.10 -6.16 -21.34
N GLY A 13 7.89 -6.73 -21.30
CA GLY A 13 7.59 -8.02 -20.68
C GLY A 13 7.37 -7.99 -19.16
N GLY A 14 7.16 -6.81 -18.57
CA GLY A 14 6.91 -6.64 -17.14
C GLY A 14 5.44 -6.75 -16.73
N ASP A 15 5.18 -6.73 -15.42
CA ASP A 15 3.83 -6.71 -14.85
C ASP A 15 3.49 -5.29 -14.35
N PRO A 16 2.60 -4.55 -15.04
CA PRO A 16 2.25 -3.18 -14.65
C PRO A 16 1.57 -3.08 -13.28
N PHE A 17 0.86 -4.14 -12.85
CA PHE A 17 0.25 -4.15 -11.53
C PHE A 17 1.34 -4.17 -10.47
N MET A 18 2.31 -5.08 -10.59
CA MET A 18 3.39 -5.24 -9.62
C MET A 18 4.40 -4.08 -9.67
N GLU A 19 4.69 -3.55 -10.84
CA GLU A 19 5.74 -2.54 -11.04
C GLU A 19 5.24 -1.10 -10.90
N TYR A 20 3.94 -0.86 -11.02
CA TYR A 20 3.39 0.49 -10.94
C TYR A 20 2.21 0.60 -9.97
N SER A 21 1.11 -0.10 -10.22
CA SER A 21 -0.13 0.09 -9.45
C SER A 21 0.02 -0.25 -7.97
N LEU A 22 0.69 -1.36 -7.65
CA LEU A 22 0.93 -1.80 -6.28
C LEU A 22 1.86 -0.83 -5.52
N PRO A 23 3.04 -0.44 -6.04
CA PRO A 23 3.87 0.59 -5.42
C PRO A 23 3.14 1.92 -5.21
N GLU A 24 2.33 2.36 -6.18
CA GLU A 24 1.54 3.59 -6.06
C GLU A 24 0.50 3.49 -4.93
N ALA A 25 -0.20 2.35 -4.84
CA ALA A 25 -1.17 2.10 -3.77
C ALA A 25 -0.51 2.06 -2.39
N ILE A 26 0.66 1.43 -2.26
CA ILE A 26 1.44 1.39 -1.01
C ILE A 26 1.87 2.80 -0.61
N LEU A 27 2.33 3.62 -1.56
CA LEU A 27 2.72 5.01 -1.27
C LEU A 27 1.52 5.81 -0.73
N LYS A 28 0.36 5.71 -1.38
CA LYS A 28 -0.88 6.36 -0.92
C LYS A 28 -1.30 5.87 0.46
N PHE A 29 -1.17 4.56 0.72
CA PHE A 29 -1.47 3.97 2.02
C PHE A 29 -0.60 4.57 3.14
N ARG A 30 0.73 4.65 2.91
CA ARG A 30 1.66 5.30 3.84
C ARG A 30 1.31 6.76 4.10
N GLN A 31 0.96 7.50 3.06
CA GLN A 31 0.55 8.90 3.18
C GLN A 31 -0.75 9.04 4.00
N GLY A 32 -1.71 8.12 3.83
CA GLY A 32 -2.91 8.04 4.65
C GLY A 32 -2.58 7.86 6.13
N ILE A 33 -1.66 6.96 6.47
CA ILE A 33 -1.22 6.72 7.85
C ILE A 33 -0.46 7.91 8.43
N GLY A 34 0.33 8.60 7.61
CA GLY A 34 0.99 9.85 8.01
C GLY A 34 0.01 11.00 8.35
N ARG A 35 -1.28 10.85 8.06
CA ARG A 35 -2.31 11.76 8.58
C ARG A 35 -2.64 11.52 10.05
N LEU A 36 -2.43 10.30 10.55
CA LEU A 36 -2.63 9.93 11.94
C LEU A 36 -1.39 10.19 12.80
N ILE A 37 -0.20 9.78 12.33
CA ILE A 37 1.04 9.91 13.10
C ILE A 37 1.90 11.03 12.50
N ARG A 38 1.89 12.21 13.12
CA ARG A 38 2.70 13.39 12.76
C ARG A 38 3.78 13.68 13.80
N THR A 39 3.54 13.35 15.06
CA THR A 39 4.47 13.50 16.18
C THR A 39 4.67 12.18 16.90
N GLN A 40 5.72 12.07 17.73
CA GLN A 40 6.03 10.84 18.47
C GLN A 40 4.97 10.48 19.53
N SER A 41 4.17 11.46 19.96
CA SER A 41 3.12 11.31 20.97
C SER A 41 1.73 11.06 20.37
N ASP A 42 1.60 11.02 19.04
CA ASP A 42 0.30 10.81 18.41
C ASP A 42 -0.13 9.34 18.55
N HIS A 43 -1.39 9.14 18.92
CA HIS A 43 -2.00 7.82 19.05
C HIS A 43 -3.36 7.79 18.33
N GLY A 44 -3.70 6.64 17.76
CA GLY A 44 -5.03 6.37 17.24
C GLY A 44 -5.08 5.06 16.47
N ILE A 45 -6.19 4.85 15.75
CA ILE A 45 -6.50 3.59 15.09
C ILE A 45 -6.68 3.86 13.59
N VAL A 46 -6.10 2.99 12.76
CA VAL A 46 -6.33 2.95 11.32
C VAL A 46 -7.16 1.70 11.03
N VAL A 47 -8.35 1.89 10.46
CA VAL A 47 -9.23 0.79 10.06
C VAL A 47 -9.12 0.61 8.55
N VAL A 48 -8.75 -0.60 8.11
CA VAL A 48 -8.66 -0.94 6.69
C VAL A 48 -9.80 -1.88 6.33
N LEU A 49 -10.74 -1.40 5.53
CA LEU A 49 -11.93 -2.15 5.10
C LEU A 49 -11.69 -2.92 3.79
N ASP A 50 -10.49 -3.44 3.61
CA ASP A 50 -10.08 -4.11 2.37
C ASP A 50 -9.44 -5.47 2.65
N ASN A 51 -10.22 -6.53 2.38
CA ASN A 51 -9.83 -7.91 2.63
C ASN A 51 -8.66 -8.38 1.73
N ARG A 52 -8.24 -7.59 0.73
CA ARG A 52 -7.07 -7.89 -0.10
C ARG A 52 -5.77 -7.83 0.69
N LEU A 53 -5.71 -7.04 1.77
CA LEU A 53 -4.53 -6.99 2.64
C LEU A 53 -4.24 -8.33 3.31
N LEU A 54 -5.27 -9.16 3.52
CA LEU A 54 -5.15 -10.46 4.17
C LEU A 54 -5.02 -11.60 3.15
N ASN A 55 -5.83 -11.56 2.08
CA ASN A 55 -5.97 -12.72 1.18
C ASN A 55 -5.07 -12.69 -0.06
N LYS A 56 -4.48 -11.54 -0.40
CA LYS A 56 -3.63 -11.44 -1.59
C LYS A 56 -2.17 -11.49 -1.18
N PHE A 57 -1.35 -12.16 -2.01
CA PHE A 57 0.09 -12.32 -1.76
C PHE A 57 0.82 -10.99 -1.54
N TYR A 58 0.36 -9.91 -2.19
CA TYR A 58 0.91 -8.57 -2.07
C TYR A 58 0.42 -7.81 -0.82
N GLY A 59 -0.55 -8.34 -0.06
CA GLY A 59 -1.10 -7.68 1.12
C GLY A 59 -0.04 -7.40 2.19
N ASN A 60 0.91 -8.33 2.37
CA ASN A 60 2.06 -8.16 3.25
C ASN A 60 2.91 -6.93 2.92
N ALA A 61 2.95 -6.50 1.65
CA ALA A 61 3.70 -5.31 1.27
C ALA A 61 3.11 -4.03 1.89
N PHE A 62 1.80 -3.98 2.14
CA PHE A 62 1.15 -2.86 2.83
C PHE A 62 1.49 -2.85 4.33
N LEU A 63 1.46 -4.00 4.99
CA LEU A 63 1.79 -4.12 6.42
C LEU A 63 3.27 -3.80 6.68
N ASN A 64 4.16 -4.18 5.76
CA ASN A 64 5.59 -3.86 5.85
C ASN A 64 5.90 -2.39 5.50
N ALA A 65 4.97 -1.67 4.89
CA ALA A 65 5.17 -0.29 4.47
C ALA A 65 5.06 0.72 5.62
N VAL A 66 4.60 0.27 6.80
CA VAL A 66 4.23 1.11 7.94
C VAL A 66 5.04 0.73 9.18
N PRO A 67 5.15 1.62 10.19
CA PRO A 67 5.79 1.27 11.45
C PRO A 67 5.12 0.05 12.08
N ARG A 68 5.91 -0.78 12.77
CA ARG A 68 5.35 -1.93 13.50
C ARG A 68 4.34 -1.43 14.53
N CYS A 69 3.12 -1.92 14.43
CA CYS A 69 2.02 -1.66 15.35
C CYS A 69 1.25 -2.95 15.63
N ALA A 70 0.39 -2.93 16.64
CA ALA A 70 -0.57 -4.01 16.85
C ALA A 70 -1.56 -4.05 15.67
N VAL A 71 -1.77 -5.24 15.11
CA VAL A 71 -2.74 -5.48 14.04
C VAL A 71 -3.79 -6.44 14.58
N GLU A 72 -5.05 -6.04 14.50
CA GLU A 72 -6.20 -6.85 14.87
C GLU A 72 -7.03 -7.11 13.61
N VAL A 73 -7.39 -8.39 13.40
CA VAL A 73 -8.27 -8.81 12.32
C VAL A 73 -9.62 -9.12 12.96
N ILE A 74 -10.63 -8.34 12.58
CA ILE A 74 -12.01 -8.47 13.04
C ILE A 74 -12.80 -9.34 12.07
#